data_AF-A0A101A935-F1
#
_entry.id   AF-A0A101A935-F1
#
_cell.length_a   1.000
_cell.length_b   1.000
_cell.length_c   1.000
_cell.angle_alpha   90.00
_cell.angle_beta   90.00
_cell.angle_gamma   90.00
#
_symmetry.space_group_name_H-M   'P 1'
#
loop_
_entity.id
_entity.type
_entity.pdbx_description
1 polymer ?
#
loop_
_entity_poly.entity_id
_entity_poly.type
_entity_poly.pdbx_seq_one_letter_code
_entity_poly.pdbx_strand_id
1 'polypeptide(L)'
;MRAVLRFVLAAVVVATSVVVGPAGEGAAAASQAVRSAIASILPAEGQVVGIAHPVIVTFKHSVVDRDAAERLLDITSTPPMTGTFEWLDAKTVHWAPDEFWPAHSTIALSVGGFKTNIATGAAVVGVANIADHTFTVTVDGVPPDKLPSPHHRPFFGEPGVFPASMGRPEYPSPVGTFPVLAKEREVKMDSSSVGIPVTADDGYLLDVEWAVRLTRRGIFVHSAPWAINSLGHENVSHGCISLSPADAEWYFDHVKVGDPVLVQENNIEVPRPRVEPANPEVPRVIAR
;
A
#
# COMPACT_ATOMS: atom_id res chain seq x y z
N MET A 1 39.64 -63.23 -56.60
CA MET A 1 39.09 -63.32 -55.22
C MET A 1 39.99 -62.53 -54.28
N ARG A 2 39.48 -61.43 -53.72
CA ARG A 2 39.66 -60.90 -52.35
C ARG A 2 39.32 -59.41 -52.37
N ALA A 3 38.13 -59.13 -51.85
CA ALA A 3 37.60 -57.80 -51.62
C ALA A 3 38.35 -57.13 -50.46
N VAL A 4 38.53 -55.81 -50.54
CA VAL A 4 38.85 -54.97 -49.39
C VAL A 4 37.83 -53.84 -49.38
N LEU A 5 36.82 -53.98 -48.52
CA LEU A 5 35.91 -52.90 -48.16
C LEU A 5 36.71 -51.83 -47.40
N ARG A 6 36.65 -50.58 -47.87
CA ARG A 6 37.02 -49.40 -47.07
C ARG A 6 35.73 -48.64 -46.79
N PHE A 7 35.26 -48.73 -45.54
CA PHE A 7 34.20 -47.87 -45.01
C PHE A 7 34.77 -46.46 -44.85
N VAL A 8 34.18 -45.48 -45.54
CA VAL A 8 34.42 -44.05 -45.30
C VAL A 8 33.31 -43.56 -44.39
N LEU A 9 33.66 -43.20 -43.15
CA LEU A 9 32.75 -42.56 -42.21
C LEU A 9 32.66 -41.08 -42.59
N ALA A 10 31.53 -40.64 -43.15
CA ALA A 10 31.26 -39.22 -43.36
C ALA A 10 30.65 -38.64 -42.07
N ALA A 11 31.45 -37.90 -41.30
CA ALA A 11 30.95 -37.13 -40.18
C ALA A 11 30.26 -35.85 -40.71
N VAL A 12 28.93 -35.81 -40.63
CA VAL A 12 28.17 -34.59 -40.88
C VAL A 12 28.20 -33.75 -39.61
N VAL A 13 29.03 -32.71 -39.59
CA VAL A 13 28.99 -31.67 -38.56
C VAL A 13 27.90 -30.68 -38.95
N VAL A 14 26.72 -30.78 -38.33
CA VAL A 14 25.70 -29.74 -38.41
C VAL A 14 26.06 -28.66 -37.41
N ALA A 15 26.67 -27.57 -37.89
CA ALA A 15 26.85 -26.37 -37.09
C ALA A 15 25.49 -25.68 -36.94
N THR A 16 24.82 -25.85 -35.81
CA THR A 16 23.68 -25.01 -35.42
C THR A 16 24.21 -23.66 -34.97
N SER A 17 24.21 -22.69 -35.88
CA SER A 17 24.43 -21.29 -35.52
C SER A 17 23.23 -20.79 -34.72
N VAL A 18 23.39 -20.65 -33.40
CA VAL A 18 22.48 -19.85 -32.58
C VAL A 18 22.73 -18.39 -32.96
N VAL A 19 21.81 -17.81 -33.73
CA VAL A 19 21.81 -16.36 -33.96
C VAL A 19 21.37 -15.71 -32.66
N VAL A 20 22.34 -15.26 -31.88
CA VAL A 20 22.08 -14.38 -30.72
C VAL A 20 21.73 -13.01 -31.31
N GLY A 21 20.43 -12.71 -31.38
CA GLY A 21 19.96 -11.36 -31.71
C GLY A 21 20.50 -10.35 -30.69
N PRO A 22 20.67 -9.07 -31.08
CA PRO A 22 21.16 -8.05 -30.16
C PRO A 22 20.21 -7.92 -28.96
N ALA A 23 20.76 -7.93 -27.75
CA ALA A 23 20.00 -7.91 -26.48
C ALA A 23 18.95 -6.78 -26.38
N GLY A 24 19.12 -5.70 -27.14
CA GLY A 24 18.17 -4.58 -27.20
C GLY A 24 16.85 -4.89 -27.91
N GLU A 25 16.82 -5.82 -28.89
CA GLU A 25 15.57 -6.19 -29.59
C GLU A 25 14.65 -7.02 -28.68
N GLY A 26 15.23 -7.90 -27.86
CA GLY A 26 14.48 -8.69 -26.88
C GLY A 26 13.89 -7.85 -25.75
N ALA A 27 14.66 -6.88 -25.24
CA ALA A 27 14.18 -5.97 -24.19
C ALA A 27 13.05 -5.06 -24.68
N ALA A 28 13.18 -4.47 -25.87
CA ALA A 28 12.14 -3.63 -26.45
C ALA A 28 10.85 -4.39 -26.74
N ALA A 29 10.95 -5.61 -27.27
CA ALA A 29 9.78 -6.47 -27.49
C ALA A 29 9.11 -6.88 -26.17
N ALA A 30 9.88 -7.20 -25.13
CA ALA A 30 9.35 -7.52 -23.81
C ALA A 30 8.65 -6.33 -23.16
N SER A 31 9.25 -5.12 -23.21
CA SER A 31 8.60 -3.90 -22.74
C SER A 31 7.30 -3.61 -23.50
N GLN A 32 7.28 -3.79 -24.82
CA GLN A 32 6.07 -3.60 -25.62
C GLN A 32 4.97 -4.61 -25.27
N ALA A 33 5.34 -5.86 -24.99
CA ALA A 33 4.40 -6.89 -24.56
C ALA A 33 3.76 -6.55 -23.20
N VAL A 34 4.55 -6.12 -22.22
CA VAL A 34 4.05 -5.70 -20.90
C VAL A 34 3.14 -4.49 -21.03
N ARG A 35 3.53 -3.48 -21.81
CA ARG A 35 2.67 -2.32 -22.06
C ARG A 35 1.31 -2.72 -22.62
N SER A 36 1.30 -3.66 -23.55
CA SER A 36 0.07 -4.14 -24.19
C SER A 36 -0.81 -4.94 -23.22
N ALA A 37 -0.22 -5.55 -22.18
CA ALA A 37 -0.91 -6.33 -21.16
C ALA A 37 -1.50 -5.49 -20.02
N ILE A 38 -0.98 -4.29 -19.77
CA ILE A 38 -1.53 -3.36 -18.77
C ILE A 38 -2.90 -2.86 -19.24
N ALA A 39 -3.89 -2.96 -18.35
CA ALA A 39 -5.24 -2.43 -18.54
C ALA A 39 -5.35 -1.00 -17.99
N SER A 40 -4.79 -0.74 -16.81
CA SER A 40 -4.80 0.57 -16.18
C SER A 40 -3.64 0.74 -15.20
N ILE A 41 -3.30 2.01 -14.97
CA ILE A 41 -2.36 2.46 -13.93
C ILE A 41 -3.09 3.51 -13.10
N LEU A 42 -3.03 3.39 -11.77
CA LEU A 42 -3.46 4.43 -10.84
C LEU A 42 -2.26 4.90 -10.00
N PRO A 43 -2.22 6.17 -9.57
CA PRO A 43 -3.17 7.24 -9.88
C PRO A 43 -3.27 7.57 -11.38
N ALA A 44 -4.42 8.08 -11.81
CA ALA A 44 -4.59 8.55 -13.18
C ALA A 44 -3.66 9.75 -13.47
N GLU A 45 -3.36 9.99 -14.74
CA GLU A 45 -2.47 11.09 -15.14
C GLU A 45 -3.00 12.44 -14.62
N GLY A 46 -2.15 13.17 -13.90
CA GLY A 46 -2.48 14.47 -13.29
C GLY A 46 -3.38 14.40 -12.06
N GLN A 47 -3.78 13.20 -11.61
CA GLN A 47 -4.58 13.05 -10.40
C GLN A 47 -3.80 13.54 -9.18
N VAL A 48 -4.47 14.35 -8.36
CA VAL A 48 -3.94 14.79 -7.05
C VAL A 48 -4.26 13.72 -6.02
N VAL A 49 -3.22 13.17 -5.40
CA VAL A 49 -3.31 12.11 -4.39
C VAL A 49 -2.55 12.48 -3.11
N GLY A 50 -2.76 11.70 -2.05
CA GLY A 50 -1.96 11.83 -0.83
C GLY A 50 -0.54 11.29 -0.99
N ILE A 51 0.32 11.63 -0.03
CA ILE A 51 1.77 11.43 -0.15
C ILE A 51 2.24 9.96 0.00
N ALA A 52 1.36 9.03 0.36
CA ALA A 52 1.63 7.61 0.48
C ALA A 52 0.89 6.75 -0.57
N HIS A 53 0.34 7.38 -1.63
CA HIS A 53 -0.44 6.65 -2.62
C HIS A 53 0.44 5.61 -3.36
N PRO A 54 0.02 4.32 -3.41
CA PRO A 54 0.74 3.31 -4.16
C PRO A 54 0.53 3.48 -5.67
N VAL A 55 1.48 3.00 -6.49
CA VAL A 55 1.23 2.83 -7.92
C VAL A 55 0.50 1.50 -8.11
N ILE A 56 -0.72 1.55 -8.63
CA ILE A 56 -1.58 0.38 -8.82
C ILE A 56 -1.56 0.02 -10.29
N VAL A 57 -1.10 -1.18 -10.62
CA VAL A 57 -1.12 -1.69 -12.00
C VAL A 57 -2.13 -2.82 -12.09
N THR A 58 -3.10 -2.67 -12.99
CA THR A 58 -4.06 -3.74 -13.31
C THR A 58 -3.78 -4.27 -14.70
N PHE A 59 -3.65 -5.59 -14.84
CA PHE A 59 -3.43 -6.29 -16.10
C PHE A 59 -4.75 -6.77 -16.72
N LYS A 60 -4.80 -6.88 -18.05
CA LYS A 60 -5.97 -7.37 -18.79
C LYS A 60 -6.28 -8.84 -18.47
N HIS A 61 -5.23 -9.62 -18.22
CA HIS A 61 -5.29 -11.06 -17.95
C HIS A 61 -4.52 -11.40 -16.68
N SER A 62 -4.79 -12.58 -16.13
CA SER A 62 -4.08 -13.07 -14.95
C SER A 62 -2.60 -13.25 -15.25
N VAL A 63 -1.76 -12.77 -14.34
CA VAL A 63 -0.31 -12.86 -14.42
C VAL A 63 0.13 -14.17 -13.80
N VAL A 64 0.80 -15.02 -14.60
CA VAL A 64 1.28 -16.33 -14.17
C VAL A 64 2.66 -16.20 -13.50
N ASP A 65 3.57 -15.45 -14.11
CA ASP A 65 4.92 -15.18 -13.59
C ASP A 65 4.97 -13.76 -13.03
N ARG A 66 4.77 -13.65 -11.72
CA ARG A 66 4.71 -12.38 -10.99
C ARG A 66 6.07 -11.69 -10.95
N ASP A 67 7.14 -12.43 -10.66
CA ASP A 67 8.50 -11.90 -10.60
C ASP A 67 8.95 -11.34 -11.95
N ALA A 68 8.62 -12.03 -13.06
CA ALA A 68 8.90 -11.52 -14.39
C ALA A 68 8.08 -10.25 -14.69
N ALA A 69 6.81 -10.21 -14.30
CA ALA A 69 5.98 -9.01 -14.47
C ALA A 69 6.54 -7.83 -13.69
N GLU A 70 6.91 -8.01 -12.42
CA GLU A 70 7.51 -6.96 -11.57
C GLU A 70 8.80 -6.40 -12.18
N ARG A 71 9.72 -7.26 -12.65
CA ARG A 71 10.95 -6.82 -13.32
C ARG A 71 10.66 -6.02 -14.60
N LEU A 72 9.62 -6.37 -15.35
CA LEU A 72 9.26 -5.69 -16.58
C LEU A 72 8.44 -4.42 -16.35
N LEU A 73 7.79 -4.28 -15.19
CA LEU A 73 7.15 -3.03 -14.79
C LEU A 73 8.18 -1.94 -14.50
N ASP A 74 9.38 -2.28 -14.02
CA ASP A 74 10.53 -1.37 -13.88
C ASP A 74 10.11 0.05 -13.45
N ILE A 75 9.41 0.12 -12.32
CA ILE A 75 8.77 1.35 -11.87
C ILE A 75 9.86 2.33 -11.44
N THR A 76 9.90 3.49 -12.09
CA THR A 76 10.85 4.56 -11.79
C THR A 76 10.13 5.89 -11.64
N SER A 77 10.69 6.77 -10.81
CA SER A 77 10.10 8.07 -10.52
C SER A 77 11.13 9.21 -10.56
N THR A 78 10.65 10.44 -10.68
CA THR A 78 11.43 11.65 -10.43
C THR A 78 10.64 12.56 -9.48
N PRO A 79 11.15 12.82 -8.26
CA PRO A 79 12.42 12.35 -7.70
C PRO A 79 12.50 10.81 -7.57
N PRO A 80 13.71 10.21 -7.61
CA PRO A 80 13.87 8.76 -7.51
C PRO A 80 13.29 8.23 -6.20
N MET A 81 12.53 7.13 -6.28
CA MET A 81 11.90 6.47 -5.15
C MET A 81 12.01 4.97 -5.33
N THR A 82 12.31 4.25 -4.25
CA THR A 82 12.23 2.78 -4.20
C THR A 82 10.89 2.36 -3.62
N GLY A 83 10.53 1.09 -3.79
CA GLY A 83 9.26 0.60 -3.31
C GLY A 83 9.14 -0.90 -3.45
N THR A 84 8.09 -1.43 -2.83
CA THR A 84 7.84 -2.86 -2.70
C THR A 84 6.55 -3.25 -3.42
N PHE A 85 6.56 -4.38 -4.12
CA PHE A 85 5.38 -4.93 -4.78
C PHE A 85 4.53 -5.76 -3.81
N GLU A 86 3.21 -5.58 -3.89
CA GLU A 86 2.20 -6.40 -3.21
C GLU A 86 1.12 -6.81 -4.21
N TRP A 87 0.99 -8.11 -4.44
CA TRP A 87 -0.07 -8.65 -5.29
C TRP A 87 -1.37 -8.79 -4.51
N LEU A 88 -2.40 -8.15 -5.02
CA LEU A 88 -3.70 -8.12 -4.37
C LEU A 88 -4.61 -9.25 -4.86
N ASP A 89 -4.44 -9.62 -6.12
CA ASP A 89 -5.11 -10.73 -6.77
C ASP A 89 -4.27 -11.22 -7.96
N ALA A 90 -4.87 -12.00 -8.87
CA ALA A 90 -4.16 -12.54 -10.03
C ALA A 90 -3.83 -11.49 -11.11
N LYS A 91 -4.43 -10.29 -11.05
CA LYS A 91 -4.38 -9.27 -12.10
C LYS A 91 -3.94 -7.89 -11.60
N THR A 92 -3.96 -7.65 -10.29
CA THR A 92 -3.64 -6.33 -9.74
C THR A 92 -2.48 -6.42 -8.76
N VAL A 93 -1.49 -5.57 -9.00
CA VAL A 93 -0.32 -5.39 -8.15
C VAL A 93 -0.23 -3.93 -7.69
N HIS A 94 0.05 -3.72 -6.41
CA HIS A 94 0.46 -2.45 -5.85
C HIS A 94 1.97 -2.37 -5.82
N TRP A 95 2.52 -1.21 -6.14
CA TRP A 95 3.88 -0.83 -5.79
C TRP A 95 3.78 0.29 -4.75
N ALA A 96 4.12 -0.01 -3.52
CA ALA A 96 4.10 0.96 -2.42
C ALA A 96 5.48 1.61 -2.32
N PRO A 97 5.58 2.96 -2.34
CA PRO A 97 6.86 3.62 -2.16
C PRO A 97 7.39 3.37 -0.75
N ASP A 98 8.71 3.21 -0.61
CA ASP A 98 9.34 2.93 0.69
C ASP A 98 9.31 4.17 1.61
N GLU A 99 9.30 5.35 1.02
CA GLU A 99 9.15 6.66 1.68
C GLU A 99 7.92 7.40 1.11
N PHE A 100 7.50 8.47 1.79
CA PHE A 100 6.43 9.30 1.26
C PHE A 100 6.90 10.16 0.09
N TRP A 101 6.02 10.31 -0.90
CA TRP A 101 6.20 11.28 -1.97
C TRP A 101 6.31 12.69 -1.38
N PRO A 102 7.10 13.59 -1.98
CA PRO A 102 7.14 14.98 -1.55
C PRO A 102 5.74 15.59 -1.72
N ALA A 103 5.29 16.37 -0.73
CA ALA A 103 4.02 17.09 -0.78
C ALA A 103 4.05 18.20 -1.85
N HIS A 104 2.88 18.65 -2.29
CA HIS A 104 2.70 19.77 -3.23
C HIS A 104 3.56 19.66 -4.51
N SER A 105 3.75 18.44 -5.00
CA SER A 105 4.74 18.13 -6.04
C SER A 105 4.10 17.43 -7.23
N THR A 106 4.73 17.56 -8.39
CA THR A 106 4.44 16.69 -9.55
C THR A 106 5.52 15.63 -9.63
N ILE A 107 5.12 14.37 -9.59
CA ILE A 107 6.01 13.21 -9.67
C ILE A 107 5.88 12.63 -11.07
N ALA A 108 6.98 12.64 -11.82
CA ALA A 108 7.04 11.90 -13.07
C ALA A 108 7.24 10.42 -12.76
N LEU A 109 6.44 9.56 -13.37
CA LEU A 109 6.49 8.11 -13.22
C LEU A 109 6.69 7.42 -14.57
N SER A 110 7.43 6.32 -14.57
CA SER A 110 7.50 5.38 -15.67
C SER A 110 7.13 3.99 -15.18
N VAL A 111 6.14 3.35 -15.81
CA VAL A 111 5.62 2.03 -15.44
C VAL A 111 5.56 1.16 -16.70
N GLY A 112 6.42 0.16 -16.81
CA GLY A 112 6.63 -0.65 -18.01
C GLY A 112 7.06 0.21 -19.20
N GLY A 113 7.64 1.38 -18.93
CA GLY A 113 7.95 2.41 -19.92
C GLY A 113 6.75 3.25 -20.42
N PHE A 114 5.57 3.11 -19.83
CA PHE A 114 4.54 4.15 -19.91
C PHE A 114 4.94 5.33 -19.03
N LYS A 115 5.06 6.52 -19.63
CA LYS A 115 5.29 7.75 -18.89
C LYS A 115 3.95 8.34 -18.46
N THR A 116 3.84 8.68 -17.19
CA THR A 116 2.70 9.38 -16.60
C THR A 116 3.21 10.36 -15.55
N ASN A 117 2.35 11.25 -15.09
CA ASN A 117 2.64 12.13 -13.96
C ASN A 117 1.52 12.03 -12.94
N ILE A 118 1.89 12.08 -11.66
CA ILE A 118 0.93 12.23 -10.57
C ILE A 118 1.22 13.54 -9.83
N ALA A 119 0.21 14.10 -9.19
CA ALA A 119 0.36 15.26 -8.33
C ALA A 119 0.11 14.85 -6.88
N THR A 120 0.86 15.42 -5.94
CA THR A 120 0.61 15.27 -4.51
C THR A 120 -0.01 16.53 -3.94
N GLY A 121 -0.98 16.35 -3.04
CA GLY A 121 -1.54 17.44 -2.25
C GLY A 121 -0.68 17.79 -1.04
N ALA A 122 -1.31 18.46 -0.07
CA ALA A 122 -0.75 18.62 1.26
C ALA A 122 -0.49 17.25 1.91
N ALA A 123 0.55 17.16 2.74
CA ALA A 123 0.84 15.98 3.53
C ALA A 123 -0.09 15.92 4.74
N VAL A 124 -1.24 15.25 4.62
CA VAL A 124 -2.14 15.01 5.76
C VAL A 124 -1.78 13.67 6.37
N VAL A 125 -1.10 13.69 7.52
CA VAL A 125 -0.61 12.47 8.19
C VAL A 125 -1.42 12.23 9.45
N GLY A 126 -2.03 11.05 9.56
CA GLY A 126 -2.69 10.59 10.78
C GLY A 126 -1.84 9.58 11.54
N VAL A 127 -1.72 9.70 12.86
CA VAL A 127 -0.97 8.77 13.72
C VAL A 127 -1.87 8.30 14.86
N ALA A 128 -2.32 7.04 14.79
CA ALA A 128 -3.04 6.37 15.86
C ALA A 128 -2.04 5.77 16.86
N ASN A 129 -2.12 6.18 18.13
CA ASN A 129 -1.32 5.64 19.21
C ASN A 129 -2.20 4.80 20.15
N ILE A 130 -2.00 3.49 20.14
CA ILE A 130 -2.82 2.50 20.86
C ILE A 130 -2.76 2.71 22.37
N ALA A 131 -1.58 2.97 22.93
CA ALA A 131 -1.38 3.17 24.37
C ALA A 131 -1.90 4.53 24.87
N ASP A 132 -1.74 5.59 24.07
CA ASP A 132 -2.18 6.94 24.47
C ASP A 132 -3.66 7.19 24.15
N HIS A 133 -4.31 6.29 23.41
CA HIS A 133 -5.71 6.42 22.98
C HIS A 133 -5.94 7.69 22.14
N THR A 134 -5.00 8.02 21.26
CA THR A 134 -5.04 9.24 20.44
C THR A 134 -4.92 8.94 18.96
N PHE A 135 -5.43 9.86 18.16
CA PHE A 135 -5.20 9.97 16.72
C PHE A 135 -4.73 11.38 16.41
N THR A 136 -3.43 11.53 16.21
CA THR A 136 -2.80 12.83 15.97
C THR A 136 -2.70 13.11 14.48
N VAL A 137 -3.19 14.26 14.04
CA VAL A 137 -3.16 14.70 12.65
C VAL A 137 -2.22 15.88 12.48
N THR A 138 -1.43 15.85 11.42
CA THR A 138 -0.65 17.00 10.93
C THR A 138 -0.97 17.27 9.48
N VAL A 139 -0.89 18.54 9.09
CA VAL A 139 -0.99 18.99 7.69
C VAL A 139 0.32 19.70 7.37
N ASP A 140 1.07 19.18 6.41
CA ASP A 140 2.42 19.66 6.05
C ASP A 140 3.37 19.72 7.25
N GLY A 141 3.25 18.74 8.16
CA GLY A 141 4.06 18.63 9.38
C GLY A 141 3.65 19.59 10.49
N VAL A 142 2.58 20.37 10.31
CA VAL A 142 2.06 21.30 11.31
C VAL A 142 0.73 20.77 11.85
N PRO A 143 0.52 20.70 13.17
CA PRO A 143 -0.79 20.38 13.72
C PRO A 143 -1.83 21.43 13.28
N PRO A 144 -3.05 21.03 12.89
CA PRO A 144 -4.10 21.98 12.57
C PRO A 144 -4.46 22.86 13.79
N ASP A 145 -4.84 24.10 13.52
CA ASP A 145 -5.28 25.05 14.54
C ASP A 145 -6.47 24.50 15.35
N LYS A 146 -6.51 24.88 16.63
CA LYS A 146 -7.45 24.43 17.69
C LYS A 146 -8.74 23.78 17.18
N LEU A 147 -8.88 22.50 17.50
CA LEU A 147 -10.16 21.80 17.47
C LEU A 147 -11.04 22.27 18.63
N PRO A 148 -12.37 22.24 18.49
CA PRO A 148 -13.26 22.50 19.61
C PRO A 148 -13.17 21.33 20.59
N SER A 149 -12.65 21.55 21.80
CA SER A 149 -12.82 20.55 22.85
C SER A 149 -12.71 21.04 24.30
N PRO A 150 -13.47 20.42 25.24
CA PRO A 150 -13.57 20.85 26.63
C PRO A 150 -12.33 20.48 27.46
N HIS A 151 -11.96 21.34 28.41
CA HIS A 151 -10.68 21.33 29.13
C HIS A 151 -10.51 20.24 30.22
N HIS A 152 -11.32 19.18 30.24
CA HIS A 152 -11.42 18.25 31.40
C HIS A 152 -11.20 16.77 31.08
N ARG A 153 -10.70 16.42 29.89
CA ARG A 153 -10.31 15.05 29.52
C ARG A 153 -8.86 15.04 28.98
N PRO A 154 -8.08 13.97 29.18
CA PRO A 154 -6.70 13.88 28.67
C PRO A 154 -6.64 14.19 27.17
N PHE A 155 -5.64 14.96 26.74
CA PHE A 155 -5.38 15.37 25.34
C PHE A 155 -6.45 16.26 24.66
N PHE A 156 -7.65 16.40 25.24
CA PHE A 156 -8.70 17.27 24.69
C PHE A 156 -8.25 18.74 24.68
N GLY A 157 -8.20 19.33 23.48
CA GLY A 157 -7.79 20.72 23.25
C GLY A 157 -6.31 20.90 22.89
N GLU A 158 -5.53 19.82 22.82
CA GLU A 158 -4.20 19.84 22.20
C GLU A 158 -4.34 19.97 20.67
N PRO A 159 -3.57 20.87 20.02
CA PRO A 159 -3.65 21.04 18.57
C PRO A 159 -3.33 19.75 17.81
N GLY A 160 -4.23 19.36 16.91
CA GLY A 160 -4.08 18.16 16.08
C GLY A 160 -4.26 16.83 16.79
N VAL A 161 -4.50 16.78 18.10
CA VAL A 161 -4.66 15.51 18.82
C VAL A 161 -6.15 15.20 18.99
N PHE A 162 -6.61 14.13 18.33
CA PHE A 162 -7.99 13.65 18.47
C PHE A 162 -8.02 12.52 19.50
N PRO A 163 -8.88 12.62 20.52
CA PRO A 163 -9.18 11.50 21.40
C PRO A 163 -9.78 10.35 20.58
N ALA A 164 -9.19 9.17 20.69
CA ALA A 164 -9.53 8.03 19.86
C ALA A 164 -9.77 6.77 20.68
N SER A 165 -10.37 5.77 20.07
CA SER A 165 -10.47 4.41 20.62
C SER A 165 -10.16 3.39 19.52
N MET A 166 -9.13 2.59 19.75
CA MET A 166 -8.66 1.56 18.82
C MET A 166 -9.28 0.20 19.16
N GLY A 167 -8.82 -0.84 18.48
CA GLY A 167 -9.23 -2.21 18.71
C GLY A 167 -8.94 -2.68 20.13
N ARG A 168 -9.93 -3.33 20.74
CA ARG A 168 -9.78 -4.03 22.03
C ARG A 168 -8.78 -5.19 21.90
N PRO A 169 -8.23 -5.74 23.01
CA PRO A 169 -7.23 -6.82 22.95
C PRO A 169 -7.63 -8.04 22.12
N GLU A 170 -8.93 -8.39 22.10
CA GLU A 170 -9.46 -9.51 21.32
C GLU A 170 -9.48 -9.23 19.81
N TYR A 171 -9.56 -7.95 19.42
CA TYR A 171 -9.64 -7.48 18.04
C TYR A 171 -8.74 -6.25 17.84
N PRO A 172 -7.41 -6.41 17.96
CA PRO A 172 -6.50 -5.27 18.01
C PRO A 172 -6.40 -4.56 16.67
N SER A 173 -6.18 -3.24 16.71
CA SER A 173 -5.83 -2.48 15.51
C SER A 173 -4.45 -2.93 15.00
N PRO A 174 -4.29 -3.24 13.70
CA PRO A 174 -3.01 -3.69 13.18
C PRO A 174 -2.00 -2.54 13.16
N VAL A 175 -0.82 -2.75 13.75
CA VAL A 175 0.31 -1.82 13.70
C VAL A 175 0.89 -1.78 12.29
N GLY A 176 1.21 -0.58 11.80
CA GLY A 176 1.78 -0.40 10.46
C GLY A 176 1.50 0.98 9.88
N THR A 177 1.81 1.12 8.59
CA THR A 177 1.52 2.33 7.81
C THR A 177 0.58 1.96 6.69
N PHE A 178 -0.56 2.64 6.63
CA PHE A 178 -1.65 2.34 5.72
C PHE A 178 -1.95 3.58 4.86
N PRO A 179 -1.96 3.48 3.53
CA PRO A 179 -2.51 4.54 2.71
C PRO A 179 -4.05 4.53 2.82
N VAL A 180 -4.66 5.72 2.85
CA VAL A 180 -6.11 5.84 2.70
C VAL A 180 -6.54 5.30 1.34
N LEU A 181 -7.40 4.29 1.34
CA LEU A 181 -7.87 3.61 0.13
C LEU A 181 -9.13 4.25 -0.45
N ALA A 182 -10.04 4.68 0.42
CA ALA A 182 -11.33 5.22 0.04
C ALA A 182 -11.90 6.08 1.17
N LYS A 183 -12.88 6.90 0.81
CA LYS A 183 -13.65 7.75 1.73
C LYS A 183 -15.12 7.58 1.41
N GLU A 184 -15.92 7.24 2.41
CA GLU A 184 -17.35 6.98 2.28
C GLU A 184 -18.07 7.82 3.34
N ARG A 185 -18.98 8.70 2.92
CA ARG A 185 -19.69 9.57 3.88
C ARG A 185 -20.53 8.74 4.84
N GLU A 186 -21.17 7.70 4.33
CA GLU A 186 -21.95 6.74 5.09
C GLU A 186 -21.57 5.34 4.59
N VAL A 187 -21.34 4.41 5.50
CA VAL A 187 -21.04 3.02 5.19
C VAL A 187 -21.72 2.10 6.19
N LYS A 188 -22.31 1.02 5.70
CA LYS A 188 -22.79 -0.07 6.54
C LYS A 188 -21.61 -0.98 6.90
N MET A 189 -21.18 -0.94 8.15
CA MET A 189 -20.14 -1.83 8.67
C MET A 189 -20.76 -3.11 9.22
N ASP A 190 -20.40 -4.24 8.61
CA ASP A 190 -20.88 -5.58 8.94
C ASP A 190 -19.73 -6.41 9.51
N SER A 191 -19.88 -6.92 10.72
CA SER A 191 -18.86 -7.71 11.42
C SER A 191 -18.48 -9.00 10.68
N SER A 192 -19.34 -9.51 9.79
CA SER A 192 -19.04 -10.69 8.98
C SER A 192 -17.90 -10.44 7.98
N SER A 193 -17.66 -9.18 7.61
CA SER A 193 -16.52 -8.78 6.77
C SER A 193 -15.16 -9.04 7.43
N VAL A 194 -15.13 -9.08 8.77
CA VAL A 194 -13.95 -9.43 9.57
C VAL A 194 -14.06 -10.83 10.18
N GLY A 195 -15.05 -11.63 9.76
CA GLY A 195 -15.20 -13.04 10.15
C GLY A 195 -16.04 -13.27 11.41
N ILE A 196 -16.76 -12.26 11.91
CA ILE A 196 -17.62 -12.38 13.09
C ILE A 196 -19.09 -12.37 12.62
N PRO A 197 -19.86 -13.46 12.78
CA PRO A 197 -21.28 -13.45 12.42
C PRO A 197 -22.03 -12.31 13.13
N VAL A 198 -22.91 -11.60 12.41
CA VAL A 198 -23.69 -10.47 12.97
C VAL A 198 -24.52 -10.89 14.19
N THR A 199 -24.91 -12.17 14.28
CA THR A 199 -25.70 -12.72 15.38
C THR A 199 -24.87 -13.23 16.56
N ALA A 200 -23.54 -13.18 16.48
CA ALA A 200 -22.66 -13.56 17.58
C ALA A 200 -22.68 -12.47 18.67
N ASP A 201 -22.18 -12.79 19.86
CA ASP A 201 -22.14 -11.84 20.99
C ASP A 201 -21.31 -10.57 20.66
N ASP A 202 -20.24 -10.72 19.86
CA ASP A 202 -19.43 -9.62 19.33
C ASP A 202 -19.86 -9.16 17.91
N GLY A 203 -20.99 -9.66 17.41
CA GLY A 203 -21.51 -9.32 16.10
C GLY A 203 -22.04 -7.88 16.04
N TYR A 204 -21.89 -7.22 14.90
CA TYR A 204 -22.43 -5.88 14.70
C TYR A 204 -22.84 -5.63 13.24
N LEU A 205 -23.85 -4.76 13.10
CA LEU A 205 -24.25 -4.18 11.83
C LEU A 205 -24.57 -2.71 12.08
N LEU A 206 -23.63 -1.84 11.74
CA LEU A 206 -23.65 -0.41 12.11
C LEU A 206 -23.73 0.46 10.87
N ASP A 207 -24.57 1.49 10.92
CA ASP A 207 -24.53 2.59 9.96
C ASP A 207 -23.52 3.62 10.50
N VAL A 208 -22.43 3.82 9.76
CA VAL A 208 -21.26 4.58 10.21
C VAL A 208 -21.00 5.77 9.31
N GLU A 209 -20.77 6.92 9.93
CA GLU A 209 -20.51 8.18 9.26
C GLU A 209 -19.01 8.51 9.18
N TRP A 210 -18.63 9.29 8.16
CA TRP A 210 -17.29 9.84 7.97
C TRP A 210 -16.20 8.76 7.93
N ALA A 211 -16.42 7.71 7.13
CA ALA A 211 -15.56 6.55 7.09
C ALA A 211 -14.40 6.73 6.11
N VAL A 212 -13.18 6.64 6.63
CA VAL A 212 -11.92 6.66 5.88
C VAL A 212 -11.32 5.26 5.92
N ARG A 213 -11.31 4.57 4.78
CA ARG A 213 -10.90 3.16 4.67
C ARG A 213 -9.38 3.05 4.56
N LEU A 214 -8.77 2.21 5.40
CA LEU A 214 -7.33 1.94 5.43
C LEU A 214 -6.96 0.59 4.84
N THR A 215 -7.84 -0.42 4.99
CA THR A 215 -7.59 -1.76 4.48
C THR A 215 -8.79 -2.31 3.72
N ARG A 216 -8.52 -3.24 2.79
CA ARG A 216 -9.57 -3.98 2.07
C ARG A 216 -10.41 -4.86 2.99
N ARG A 217 -9.82 -5.29 4.11
CA ARG A 217 -10.48 -6.12 5.13
C ARG A 217 -11.38 -5.32 6.07
N GLY A 218 -11.46 -4.00 5.90
CA GLY A 218 -12.43 -3.18 6.63
C GLY A 218 -11.90 -2.53 7.91
N ILE A 219 -10.63 -2.14 7.95
CA ILE A 219 -10.13 -1.21 8.97
C ILE A 219 -10.36 0.23 8.48
N PHE A 220 -10.94 1.06 9.34
CA PHE A 220 -11.28 2.45 9.04
C PHE A 220 -10.87 3.40 10.17
N VAL A 221 -10.71 4.68 9.84
CA VAL A 221 -10.93 5.80 10.76
C VAL A 221 -12.37 6.27 10.56
N HIS A 222 -13.18 6.42 11.61
CA HIS A 222 -14.59 6.80 11.45
C HIS A 222 -15.22 7.44 12.69
N SER A 223 -16.43 7.98 12.51
CA SER A 223 -17.27 8.50 13.59
C SER A 223 -17.84 7.38 14.45
N ALA A 224 -17.72 7.51 15.77
CA ALA A 224 -18.24 6.55 16.75
C ALA A 224 -18.95 7.27 17.90
N PRO A 225 -20.14 7.86 17.67
CA PRO A 225 -20.91 8.55 18.71
C PRO A 225 -21.26 7.65 19.91
N TRP A 226 -21.31 6.33 19.71
CA TRP A 226 -21.54 5.36 20.78
C TRP A 226 -20.32 5.17 21.71
N ALA A 227 -19.11 5.52 21.26
CA ALA A 227 -17.86 5.27 21.97
C ALA A 227 -17.27 6.53 22.63
N ILE A 228 -18.00 7.66 22.67
CA ILE A 228 -17.53 8.97 23.17
C ILE A 228 -16.90 8.90 24.57
N ASN A 229 -17.36 8.00 25.43
CA ASN A 229 -16.82 7.85 26.78
C ASN A 229 -15.52 7.03 26.85
N SER A 230 -15.19 6.29 25.79
CA SER A 230 -13.94 5.52 25.67
C SER A 230 -12.84 6.30 24.95
N LEU A 231 -13.19 7.31 24.15
CA LEU A 231 -12.21 8.11 23.40
C LEU A 231 -11.20 8.78 24.33
N GLY A 232 -9.91 8.55 24.10
CA GLY A 232 -8.83 9.08 24.95
C GLY A 232 -8.63 8.32 26.28
N HIS A 233 -9.28 7.17 26.46
CA HIS A 233 -9.24 6.43 27.73
C HIS A 233 -9.14 4.91 27.56
N GLU A 234 -9.84 4.31 26.59
CA GLU A 234 -9.92 2.86 26.44
C GLU A 234 -10.12 2.45 24.98
N ASN A 235 -9.54 1.31 24.58
CA ASN A 235 -9.69 0.71 23.26
C ASN A 235 -10.84 -0.32 23.29
N VAL A 236 -11.97 0.00 22.66
CA VAL A 236 -13.19 -0.82 22.71
C VAL A 236 -13.68 -1.30 21.32
N SER A 237 -13.02 -0.86 20.25
CA SER A 237 -13.46 -1.15 18.88
C SER A 237 -13.09 -2.59 18.45
N HIS A 238 -13.48 -2.97 17.24
CA HIS A 238 -13.08 -4.24 16.60
C HIS A 238 -11.87 -4.06 15.64
N GLY A 239 -11.02 -3.08 15.90
CA GLY A 239 -9.81 -2.79 15.13
C GLY A 239 -9.83 -1.45 14.39
N CYS A 240 -11.01 -0.85 14.20
CA CYS A 240 -11.13 0.50 13.65
C CYS A 240 -10.61 1.57 14.62
N ILE A 241 -10.21 2.71 14.08
CA ILE A 241 -9.85 3.91 14.82
C ILE A 241 -11.13 4.75 14.96
N SER A 242 -11.70 4.73 16.16
CA SER A 242 -12.95 5.41 16.48
C SER A 242 -12.65 6.85 16.91
N LEU A 243 -13.36 7.82 16.33
CA LEU A 243 -13.26 9.25 16.68
C LEU A 243 -14.62 9.81 17.08
N SER A 244 -14.62 11.01 17.65
CA SER A 244 -15.87 11.77 17.84
C SER A 244 -16.46 12.15 16.47
N PRO A 245 -17.78 12.40 16.35
CA PRO A 245 -18.37 12.83 15.08
C PRO A 245 -17.71 14.07 14.48
N ALA A 246 -17.36 15.06 15.29
CA ALA A 246 -16.72 16.29 14.82
C ALA A 246 -15.28 16.04 14.34
N ASP A 247 -14.50 15.23 15.07
CA ASP A 247 -13.12 14.92 14.68
C ASP A 247 -13.09 14.02 13.45
N ALA A 248 -14.03 13.08 13.33
CA ALA A 248 -14.17 12.22 12.15
C ALA A 248 -14.56 13.03 10.90
N GLU A 249 -15.53 13.94 11.02
CA GLU A 249 -15.90 14.87 9.95
C GLU A 249 -14.72 15.72 9.52
N TRP A 250 -14.03 16.35 10.48
CA TRP A 250 -12.86 17.16 10.19
C TRP A 250 -11.77 16.34 9.48
N TYR A 251 -11.43 15.15 10.00
CA TYR A 251 -10.42 14.30 9.37
C TYR A 251 -10.84 13.91 7.96
N PHE A 252 -12.09 13.49 7.80
CA PHE A 252 -12.65 13.12 6.51
C PHE A 252 -12.55 14.27 5.52
N ASP A 253 -12.84 15.51 5.89
CA ASP A 253 -12.78 16.64 4.95
C ASP A 253 -11.36 17.00 4.53
N HIS A 254 -10.37 16.79 5.40
CA HIS A 254 -8.98 17.18 5.15
C HIS A 254 -8.17 16.09 4.44
N VAL A 255 -8.35 14.82 4.82
CA VAL A 255 -7.57 13.70 4.28
C VAL A 255 -7.94 13.36 2.83
N LYS A 256 -6.97 12.88 2.04
CA LYS A 256 -7.16 12.41 0.67
C LYS A 256 -6.86 10.93 0.54
N VAL A 257 -7.39 10.33 -0.52
CA VAL A 257 -6.97 8.98 -0.92
C VAL A 257 -5.48 8.99 -1.22
N GLY A 258 -4.75 8.06 -0.61
CA GLY A 258 -3.30 7.98 -0.65
C GLY A 258 -2.58 8.68 0.50
N ASP A 259 -3.26 9.40 1.39
CA ASP A 259 -2.59 9.96 2.58
C ASP A 259 -2.26 8.85 3.60
N PRO A 260 -1.16 8.97 4.37
CA PRO A 260 -0.75 7.94 5.30
C PRO A 260 -1.50 8.01 6.64
N VAL A 261 -1.90 6.84 7.13
CA VAL A 261 -2.24 6.60 8.53
C VAL A 261 -1.25 5.62 9.13
N LEU A 262 -0.57 6.05 10.18
CA LEU A 262 0.32 5.21 10.97
C LEU A 262 -0.44 4.72 12.19
N VAL A 263 -0.31 3.43 12.50
CA VAL A 263 -0.82 2.83 13.73
C VAL A 263 0.38 2.29 14.50
N GLN A 264 0.56 2.74 15.73
CA GLN A 264 1.68 2.37 16.60
C GLN A 264 1.20 1.98 18.01
N GLU A 265 1.92 1.07 18.65
CA GLU A 265 1.60 0.64 20.02
C GLU A 265 1.80 1.77 21.03
N ASN A 266 2.89 2.52 20.90
CA ASN A 266 3.30 3.58 21.80
C ASN A 266 4.14 4.62 21.05
N ASN A 267 4.66 5.63 21.75
CA ASN A 267 5.54 6.67 21.19
C ASN A 267 6.93 6.16 20.76
N ILE A 268 7.18 4.85 20.78
CA ILE A 268 8.38 4.28 20.18
C ILE A 268 8.05 4.06 18.71
N GLU A 269 8.62 4.91 17.87
CA GLU A 269 8.76 4.65 16.44
C GLU A 269 9.51 3.32 16.32
N VAL A 270 8.81 2.21 16.08
CA VAL A 270 9.46 0.91 15.86
C VAL A 270 10.15 1.04 14.52
N PRO A 271 11.51 1.10 14.47
CA PRO A 271 12.21 1.17 13.21
C PRO A 271 11.89 -0.12 12.47
N ARG A 272 11.31 -0.03 11.27
CA ARG A 272 11.04 -1.23 10.47
C ARG A 272 12.39 -1.94 10.24
N PRO A 273 12.52 -3.24 10.55
CA PRO A 273 13.64 -4.01 10.05
C PRO A 273 13.57 -3.94 8.52
N ARG A 274 14.64 -3.45 7.89
CA ARG A 274 14.85 -3.69 6.47
C ARG A 274 14.86 -5.21 6.32
N VAL A 275 13.85 -5.80 5.67
CA VAL A 275 13.95 -7.18 5.22
C VAL A 275 14.98 -7.14 4.11
N GLU A 276 16.24 -7.33 4.48
CA GLU A 276 17.31 -7.56 3.52
C GLU A 276 16.85 -8.76 2.69
N PRO A 277 16.83 -8.66 1.34
CA PRO A 277 16.39 -9.77 0.52
C PRO A 277 17.21 -10.98 0.93
N ALA A 278 16.54 -12.08 1.24
CA ALA A 278 17.20 -13.35 1.50
C ALA A 278 18.07 -13.63 0.28
N ASN A 279 19.38 -13.42 0.43
CA ASN A 279 20.34 -13.67 -0.63
C ASN A 279 20.25 -15.17 -0.89
N PRO A 280 19.71 -15.64 -2.03
CA PRO A 280 19.79 -17.06 -2.33
C PRO A 280 21.27 -17.36 -2.41
N GLU A 281 21.76 -18.24 -1.54
CA GLU A 281 23.16 -18.63 -1.49
C GLU A 281 23.66 -18.89 -2.91
N VAL A 282 24.47 -17.98 -3.42
CA VAL A 282 25.17 -18.17 -4.69
C VAL A 282 26.11 -19.36 -4.46
N PRO A 283 25.98 -20.47 -5.20
CA PRO A 283 26.91 -21.58 -5.06
C PRO A 283 28.33 -21.07 -5.34
N ARG A 284 29.22 -21.19 -4.36
CA ARG A 284 30.65 -20.90 -4.55
C ARG A 284 31.18 -21.81 -5.66
N VAL A 285 31.52 -21.22 -6.81
CA VAL A 285 32.35 -21.88 -7.82
C VAL A 285 33.75 -22.05 -7.22
N ILE A 286 34.10 -23.30 -6.87
CA ILE A 286 35.48 -23.66 -6.56
C ILE A 286 36.16 -23.95 -7.91
N ALA A 287 37.09 -23.10 -8.30
CA ALA A 287 37.92 -23.33 -9.47
C ALA A 287 38.78 -24.59 -9.28
N ARG A 288 38.87 -25.42 -10.31
CA ARG A 288 40.00 -26.32 -10.56
C ARG A 288 40.74 -25.83 -11.79
#